data_AF-A0A5C6S7M3-F1
#
_entry.id   AF-A0A5C6S7M3-F1
#
_cell.length_a   1.000
_cell.length_b   1.000
_cell.length_c   1.000
_cell.angle_alpha   90.00
_cell.angle_beta   90.00
_cell.angle_gamma   90.00
#
_symmetry.space_group_name_H-M   'P 1'
#
loop_
_entity.id
_entity.type
_entity.pdbx_description
1 polymer ?
#
loop_
_entity_poly.entity_id
_entity_poly.type
_entity_poly.pdbx_seq_one_letter_code
_entity_poly.pdbx_strand_id
1 'polypeptide(L)'
;MIRSKTTLVAALSLMLSTPLAAQEWQMPRADDAPLPDRSEGSDPYTTPDDGGDGGLDDLGRDLEGMMEGMFNRLQPHLEDLGNELAGTVDEYRPALGELSKLIDDMSNYERPERLPNGDIVIRRRADAPPPPPVDELQRLLPNDRPGRPSPRDGTTPTFDLPQTEL
;
A
#
# COMPACT_ATOMS: atom_id res chain seq x y z
N MET A 1 17.30 34.13 28.03
CA MET A 1 15.98 33.47 28.07
C MET A 1 16.06 32.23 27.18
N ILE A 2 16.44 31.07 27.73
CA ILE A 2 16.69 29.82 26.96
C ILE A 2 16.31 28.65 27.87
N ARG A 3 15.35 27.80 27.49
CA ARG A 3 15.17 26.41 27.99
C ARG A 3 14.47 25.62 26.87
N SER A 4 15.21 24.81 26.10
CA SER A 4 15.61 23.41 26.37
C SER A 4 14.42 22.44 26.44
N LYS A 5 14.41 21.46 25.55
CA LYS A 5 13.30 20.55 25.25
C LYS A 5 13.89 19.14 25.17
N THR A 6 13.74 18.37 26.24
CA THR A 6 14.05 16.93 26.28
C THR A 6 12.97 16.19 27.09
N THR A 7 12.17 15.42 26.35
CA THR A 7 11.70 14.04 26.59
C THR A 7 11.23 13.64 28.00
N LEU A 8 9.94 13.29 28.16
CA LEU A 8 9.53 12.03 28.82
C LEU A 8 8.07 11.65 28.51
N VAL A 9 7.90 10.37 28.23
CA VAL A 9 6.69 9.59 27.92
C VAL A 9 5.74 9.51 29.13
N ALA A 10 4.43 9.66 28.90
CA ALA A 10 3.38 9.13 29.78
C ALA A 10 2.13 8.84 28.93
N ALA A 11 1.91 7.58 28.60
CA ALA A 11 0.91 6.76 29.30
C ALA A 11 -0.52 7.09 28.85
N LEU A 12 -0.82 6.64 27.63
CA LEU A 12 -2.17 6.42 27.15
C LEU A 12 -2.77 5.26 27.94
N SER A 13 -3.40 5.56 29.07
CA SER A 13 -4.20 4.62 29.83
C SER A 13 -5.17 5.39 30.71
N LEU A 14 -6.44 5.44 30.27
CA LEU A 14 -7.57 4.85 30.99
C LEU A 14 -8.86 5.60 30.62
N MET A 15 -9.63 5.10 29.66
CA MET A 15 -11.10 5.20 29.71
C MET A 15 -11.70 4.04 28.89
N LEU A 16 -12.26 3.11 29.66
CA LEU A 16 -13.34 2.17 29.34
C LEU A 16 -13.05 1.01 28.38
N SER A 17 -12.69 -0.11 29.00
CA SER A 17 -13.24 -1.41 28.66
C SER A 17 -14.76 -1.32 28.43
N THR A 18 -15.17 -1.23 27.18
CA THR A 18 -16.39 -1.89 26.75
C THR A 18 -15.92 -3.12 26.00
N PRO A 19 -16.30 -4.36 26.41
CA PRO A 19 -16.24 -5.43 25.45
C PRO A 19 -17.09 -4.94 24.28
N LEU A 20 -16.48 -4.86 23.11
CA LEU A 20 -17.20 -4.99 21.87
C LEU A 20 -17.93 -6.33 22.03
N ALA A 21 -19.14 -6.30 22.59
CA ALA A 21 -20.10 -7.34 22.31
C ALA A 21 -20.10 -7.33 20.80
N ALA A 22 -19.51 -8.38 20.23
CA ALA A 22 -19.67 -8.68 18.83
C ALA A 22 -21.14 -8.37 18.56
N GLN A 23 -21.41 -7.40 17.69
CA GLN A 23 -22.69 -7.42 17.01
C GLN A 23 -22.59 -8.70 16.18
N GLU A 24 -22.93 -9.82 16.82
CA GLU A 24 -23.24 -11.06 16.17
C GLU A 24 -24.26 -10.64 15.13
N TRP A 25 -23.84 -10.71 13.88
CA TRP A 25 -24.68 -10.35 12.78
C TRP A 25 -25.75 -11.43 12.72
N GLN A 26 -26.82 -11.25 13.50
CA GLN A 26 -27.84 -12.25 13.69
C GLN A 26 -28.80 -12.11 12.52
N MET A 27 -28.71 -13.07 11.59
CA MET A 27 -29.56 -13.10 10.41
C MET A 27 -31.04 -13.02 10.87
N PRO A 28 -31.82 -12.02 10.43
CA PRO A 28 -33.22 -11.90 10.81
C PRO A 28 -33.93 -13.18 10.37
N ARG A 29 -34.56 -13.87 11.31
CA ARG A 29 -35.30 -15.08 10.99
C ARG A 29 -36.59 -14.68 10.29
N ALA A 30 -37.07 -15.55 9.40
CA ALA A 30 -38.32 -15.30 8.66
C ALA A 30 -39.57 -15.14 9.56
N ASP A 31 -39.47 -15.50 10.85
CA ASP A 31 -40.52 -15.36 11.87
C ASP A 31 -40.40 -14.07 12.72
N ASP A 32 -39.44 -13.17 12.45
CA ASP A 32 -39.42 -11.86 13.11
C ASP A 32 -40.65 -11.05 12.66
N ALA A 33 -41.50 -10.67 13.61
CA ALA A 33 -42.71 -9.90 13.32
C ALA A 33 -42.32 -8.57 12.66
N PRO A 34 -43.03 -8.11 11.61
CA PRO A 34 -42.71 -6.84 10.99
C PRO A 34 -42.89 -5.74 12.04
N LEU A 35 -41.92 -4.82 12.09
CA LEU A 35 -41.92 -3.67 12.97
C LEU A 35 -43.29 -2.96 12.92
N PRO A 36 -43.82 -2.47 14.05
CA PRO A 36 -45.06 -1.71 14.03
C PRO A 36 -44.91 -0.52 13.09
N ASP A 37 -45.86 -0.43 12.16
CA ASP A 37 -46.08 0.70 11.28
C ASP A 37 -46.15 1.99 12.11
N ARG A 38 -45.13 2.84 11.97
CA ARG A 38 -45.08 4.15 12.61
C ARG A 38 -45.89 5.13 11.77
N SER A 39 -47.20 4.92 11.71
CA SER A 39 -48.16 5.85 11.14
C SER A 39 -48.75 6.73 12.24
N GLU A 40 -47.94 7.67 12.74
CA GLU A 40 -48.45 8.86 13.42
C GLU A 40 -47.74 10.11 12.87
N GLY A 41 -48.43 10.78 11.95
CA GLY A 41 -48.67 12.22 12.03
C GLY A 41 -47.49 13.16 11.80
N SER A 42 -46.99 13.20 10.56
CA SER A 42 -46.54 14.45 9.93
C SER A 42 -46.20 14.12 8.48
N ASP A 43 -46.99 14.60 7.53
CA ASP A 43 -46.65 14.56 6.11
C ASP A 43 -45.70 15.74 5.81
N PRO A 44 -44.38 15.52 5.63
CA PRO A 44 -43.50 16.55 5.06
C PRO A 44 -43.68 16.67 3.53
N TYR A 45 -44.61 15.93 2.93
CA TYR A 45 -44.78 15.83 1.48
C TYR A 45 -45.93 16.71 0.97
N THR A 46 -45.93 18.00 1.33
CA THR A 46 -46.43 18.99 0.37
C THR A 46 -45.35 19.12 -0.69
N THR A 47 -45.46 18.36 -1.77
CA THR A 47 -44.71 18.64 -2.99
C THR A 47 -45.31 19.89 -3.61
N PRO A 48 -44.51 20.93 -3.95
CA PRO A 48 -44.98 21.96 -4.86
C PRO A 48 -45.36 21.27 -6.19
N ASP A 49 -46.65 21.27 -6.47
CA ASP A 49 -47.21 20.93 -7.77
C ASP A 49 -46.95 22.12 -8.69
N ASP A 50 -46.02 21.97 -9.63
CA ASP A 50 -46.00 22.50 -11.02
C ASP A 50 -44.54 22.63 -11.55
N GLY A 51 -44.22 21.94 -12.66
CA GLY A 51 -42.99 22.17 -13.44
C GLY A 51 -42.02 20.99 -13.53
N GLY A 52 -42.22 20.12 -14.53
CA GLY A 52 -41.35 18.98 -14.83
C GLY A 52 -39.93 19.34 -15.28
N ASP A 53 -39.03 18.34 -15.20
CA ASP A 53 -37.62 18.35 -15.61
C ASP A 53 -36.71 19.34 -14.83
N GLY A 54 -37.16 20.57 -14.61
CA GLY A 54 -36.40 21.69 -14.05
C GLY A 54 -35.94 21.56 -12.59
N GLY A 55 -36.60 20.79 -11.72
CA GLY A 55 -36.21 20.66 -10.31
C GLY A 55 -34.99 19.75 -10.09
N LEU A 56 -35.01 18.58 -10.76
CA LEU A 56 -33.81 17.77 -10.91
C LEU A 56 -32.79 18.46 -11.80
N ASP A 57 -33.21 19.45 -12.61
CA ASP A 57 -32.41 20.44 -13.36
C ASP A 57 -31.98 21.73 -12.62
N ASP A 58 -32.25 21.85 -11.33
CA ASP A 58 -31.77 22.95 -10.48
C ASP A 58 -30.81 22.42 -9.38
N LEU A 59 -31.14 21.27 -8.78
CA LEU A 59 -30.36 20.63 -7.71
C LEU A 59 -28.91 20.26 -8.05
N GLY A 60 -28.67 19.69 -9.22
CA GLY A 60 -27.34 19.42 -9.76
C GLY A 60 -26.50 20.68 -10.03
N ARG A 61 -27.09 21.88 -10.07
CA ARG A 61 -26.48 23.13 -10.59
C ARG A 61 -25.97 23.85 -9.37
N ASP A 62 -26.78 23.80 -8.31
CA ASP A 62 -26.37 24.01 -6.93
C ASP A 62 -25.24 23.04 -6.50
N LEU A 63 -25.36 21.73 -6.78
CA LEU A 63 -24.33 20.75 -6.46
C LEU A 63 -23.01 21.00 -7.22
N GLU A 64 -23.09 21.29 -8.52
CA GLU A 64 -21.92 21.65 -9.35
C GLU A 64 -21.23 22.90 -8.77
N GLY A 65 -21.98 23.95 -8.43
CA GLY A 65 -21.44 25.14 -7.79
C GLY A 65 -20.80 24.86 -6.42
N MET A 66 -21.38 23.96 -5.63
CA MET A 66 -20.79 23.53 -4.35
C MET A 66 -19.48 22.77 -4.56
N MET A 67 -19.44 21.83 -5.52
CA MET A 67 -18.25 21.06 -5.83
C MET A 67 -17.14 21.94 -6.43
N GLU A 68 -17.48 22.85 -7.33
CA GLU A 68 -16.54 23.81 -7.91
C GLU A 68 -15.99 24.77 -6.84
N GLY A 69 -16.83 25.23 -5.93
CA GLY A 69 -16.40 26.02 -4.77
C GLY A 69 -15.49 25.24 -3.83
N MET A 70 -15.71 23.94 -3.65
CA MET A 70 -14.82 23.07 -2.88
C MET A 70 -13.49 22.84 -3.61
N PHE A 71 -13.53 22.56 -4.91
CA PHE A 71 -12.33 22.35 -5.72
C PHE A 71 -11.46 23.60 -5.76
N ASN A 72 -12.04 24.79 -5.98
CA ASN A 72 -11.31 26.06 -5.94
C ASN A 72 -10.61 26.32 -4.60
N ARG A 73 -11.20 25.85 -3.49
CA ARG A 73 -10.56 25.93 -2.16
C ARG A 73 -9.45 24.90 -1.97
N LEU A 74 -9.60 23.71 -2.55
CA LEU A 74 -8.62 22.61 -2.44
C LEU A 74 -7.48 22.71 -3.44
N GLN A 75 -7.71 23.35 -4.59
CA GLN A 75 -6.75 23.49 -5.68
C GLN A 75 -5.37 24.00 -5.22
N PRO A 76 -5.25 25.10 -4.44
CA PRO A 76 -3.93 25.57 -3.99
C PRO A 76 -3.20 24.56 -3.09
N HIS A 77 -3.94 23.75 -2.31
CA HIS A 77 -3.35 22.70 -1.47
C HIS A 77 -2.90 21.49 -2.30
N LEU A 78 -3.65 21.14 -3.35
CA LEU A 78 -3.27 20.08 -4.28
C LEU A 78 -2.05 20.49 -5.13
N GLU A 79 -1.96 21.75 -5.52
CA GLU A 79 -0.78 22.31 -6.21
C GLU A 79 0.46 22.29 -5.31
N ASP A 80 0.32 22.69 -4.04
CA ASP A 80 1.42 22.65 -3.06
C ASP A 80 1.91 21.22 -2.82
N LEU A 81 0.98 20.28 -2.60
CA LEU A 81 1.29 18.86 -2.45
C LEU A 81 1.89 18.26 -3.72
N GLY A 82 1.40 18.65 -4.89
CA GLY A 82 1.95 18.24 -6.18
C GLY A 82 3.40 18.72 -6.35
N ASN A 83 3.71 19.94 -5.95
CA ASN A 83 5.06 20.50 -6.00
C ASN A 83 6.01 19.80 -5.00
N GLU A 84 5.56 19.56 -3.77
CA GLU A 84 6.35 18.84 -2.77
C GLU A 84 6.63 17.39 -3.20
N LEU A 85 5.61 16.71 -3.71
CA LEU A 85 5.75 15.36 -4.25
C LEU A 85 6.67 15.34 -5.48
N ALA A 86 6.58 16.34 -6.37
CA ALA A 86 7.46 16.44 -7.53
C ALA A 86 8.93 16.59 -7.10
N GLY A 87 9.21 17.43 -6.11
CA GLY A 87 10.56 17.59 -5.55
C GLY A 87 11.07 16.30 -4.90
N THR A 88 10.22 15.62 -4.14
CA THR A 88 10.54 14.34 -3.51
C THR A 88 10.81 13.26 -4.58
N VAL A 89 9.95 13.14 -5.58
CA VAL A 89 10.16 12.22 -6.69
C VAL A 89 11.47 12.51 -7.38
N ASP A 90 11.82 13.79 -7.64
CA ASP A 90 13.09 14.18 -8.27
C ASP A 90 14.32 13.71 -7.47
N GLU A 91 14.29 13.86 -6.14
CA GLU A 91 15.34 13.36 -5.25
C GLU A 91 15.47 11.83 -5.32
N TYR A 92 14.35 11.11 -5.43
CA TYR A 92 14.33 9.65 -5.52
C TYR A 92 14.41 9.09 -6.95
N ARG A 93 14.38 9.93 -8.00
CA ARG A 93 14.49 9.49 -9.40
C ARG A 93 15.65 8.54 -9.67
N PRO A 94 16.88 8.77 -9.19
CA PRO A 94 17.97 7.82 -9.42
C PRO A 94 17.68 6.44 -8.79
N ALA A 95 17.16 6.41 -7.56
CA ALA A 95 16.79 5.15 -6.90
C ALA A 95 15.62 4.44 -7.60
N LEU A 96 14.61 5.19 -8.05
CA LEU A 96 13.51 4.68 -8.87
C LEU A 96 13.99 4.14 -10.23
N GLY A 97 15.02 4.77 -10.82
CA GLY A 97 15.70 4.29 -12.01
C GLY A 97 16.36 2.93 -11.79
N GLU A 98 17.11 2.76 -10.70
CA GLU A 98 17.70 1.47 -10.35
C GLU A 98 16.64 0.40 -10.04
N LEU A 99 15.55 0.78 -9.37
CA LEU A 99 14.40 -0.10 -9.15
C LEU A 99 13.73 -0.52 -10.47
N SER A 100 13.60 0.40 -11.44
CA SER A 100 13.02 0.09 -12.74
C SER A 100 13.84 -0.95 -13.50
N LYS A 101 15.17 -0.91 -13.41
CA LYS A 101 16.06 -1.94 -13.99
C LYS A 101 15.85 -3.30 -13.33
N LEU A 102 15.64 -3.32 -12.01
CA LEU A 102 15.36 -4.58 -11.30
C LEU A 102 14.00 -5.16 -11.68
N ILE A 103 12.97 -4.32 -11.83
CA ILE A 103 11.64 -4.74 -12.28
C ILE A 103 11.71 -5.26 -13.73
N ASP A 104 12.46 -4.58 -14.60
CA ASP A 104 12.72 -5.04 -15.96
C ASP A 104 13.40 -6.42 -15.96
N ASP A 105 14.38 -6.64 -15.07
CA ASP A 105 15.02 -7.94 -14.95
C ASP A 105 14.05 -9.05 -14.48
N MET A 106 13.02 -8.73 -13.68
CA MET A 106 11.97 -9.72 -13.35
C MET A 106 11.18 -10.19 -14.58
N SER A 107 11.05 -9.36 -15.61
CA SER A 107 10.37 -9.73 -16.85
C SER A 107 11.12 -10.82 -17.64
N ASN A 108 12.43 -10.95 -17.40
CA ASN A 108 13.30 -11.97 -17.98
C ASN A 108 13.05 -13.37 -17.43
N TYR A 109 12.14 -13.53 -16.46
CA TYR A 109 11.85 -14.81 -15.82
C TYR A 109 10.44 -15.31 -16.16
N GLU A 110 10.26 -16.62 -16.06
CA GLU A 110 8.99 -17.32 -16.26
C GLU A 110 8.17 -17.34 -14.96
N ARG A 111 6.95 -17.89 -15.04
CA ARG A 111 6.12 -18.07 -13.85
C ARG A 111 6.74 -19.10 -12.89
N PRO A 112 6.49 -18.98 -11.58
CA PRO A 112 7.04 -19.91 -10.60
C PRO A 112 6.54 -21.36 -10.81
N GLU A 113 7.46 -22.33 -10.78
CA GLU A 113 7.18 -23.78 -10.85
C GLU A 113 7.44 -24.40 -9.47
N ARG A 114 6.48 -25.18 -8.95
CA ARG A 114 6.62 -25.88 -7.67
C ARG A 114 7.22 -27.28 -7.88
N LEU A 115 8.31 -27.57 -7.20
CA LEU A 115 9.01 -28.85 -7.26
C LEU A 115 8.42 -29.88 -6.27
N PRO A 116 8.70 -31.19 -6.44
CA PRO A 116 8.16 -32.24 -5.56
C PRO A 116 8.61 -32.13 -4.09
N ASN A 117 9.76 -31.50 -3.84
CA ASN A 117 10.27 -31.22 -2.50
C ASN A 117 9.58 -30.01 -1.83
N GLY A 118 8.75 -29.26 -2.57
CA GLY A 118 8.06 -28.06 -2.08
C GLY A 118 8.76 -26.74 -2.39
N ASP A 119 9.97 -26.78 -2.96
CA ASP A 119 10.67 -25.56 -3.40
C ASP A 119 10.01 -24.94 -4.63
N ILE A 120 10.25 -23.64 -4.82
CA ILE A 120 9.78 -22.89 -5.97
C ILE A 120 10.99 -22.50 -6.81
N VAL A 121 10.99 -22.87 -8.09
CA VAL A 121 11.98 -22.42 -9.07
C VAL A 121 11.34 -21.39 -10.01
N ILE A 122 12.05 -20.30 -10.26
CA ILE A 122 11.67 -19.31 -11.27
C ILE A 122 12.73 -19.37 -12.37
N ARG A 123 12.36 -19.93 -13.52
CA ARG A 123 13.27 -20.14 -14.64
C ARG A 123 13.46 -18.83 -15.40
N ARG A 124 14.64 -18.66 -15.99
CA ARG A 124 14.91 -17.55 -16.88
C ARG A 124 14.43 -17.86 -18.28
N ARG A 125 13.84 -16.89 -18.97
CA ARG A 125 13.41 -17.00 -20.36
C ARG A 125 14.62 -17.24 -21.27
N ALA A 126 14.42 -18.05 -22.31
CA ALA A 126 15.49 -18.41 -23.25
C ALA A 126 15.96 -17.23 -24.10
N ASP A 127 15.07 -16.26 -24.36
CA ASP A 127 15.32 -15.05 -25.15
C ASP A 127 15.86 -13.87 -24.32
N ALA A 128 15.97 -14.01 -23.00
CA ALA A 128 16.41 -12.93 -22.14
C ALA A 128 17.93 -12.65 -22.27
N PRO A 129 18.36 -11.37 -22.30
CA PRO A 129 19.78 -10.98 -22.36
C PRO A 129 20.56 -11.54 -21.16
N PRO A 130 21.87 -11.78 -21.14
CA PRO A 130 22.56 -12.41 -20.00
C PRO A 130 22.27 -11.73 -18.65
N PRO A 131 22.18 -12.49 -17.53
CA PRO A 131 21.90 -11.89 -16.23
C PRO A 131 23.04 -10.96 -15.79
N PRO A 132 22.73 -9.90 -15.02
CA PRO A 132 23.74 -9.02 -14.45
C PRO A 132 24.69 -9.79 -13.51
N PRO A 133 25.96 -9.37 -13.39
CA PRO A 133 26.94 -10.03 -12.53
C PRO A 133 26.54 -9.96 -11.05
N VAL A 134 26.68 -11.09 -10.34
CA VAL A 134 26.25 -11.25 -8.94
C VAL A 134 26.95 -10.27 -7.98
N ASP A 135 28.16 -9.83 -8.33
CA ASP A 135 28.92 -8.84 -7.54
C ASP A 135 28.23 -7.47 -7.43
N GLU A 136 27.43 -7.07 -8.41
CA GLU A 136 26.70 -5.80 -8.36
C GLU A 136 25.54 -5.85 -7.36
N LEU A 137 24.81 -6.98 -7.31
CA LEU A 137 23.76 -7.20 -6.32
C LEU A 137 24.32 -7.21 -4.89
N GLN A 138 25.51 -7.79 -4.69
CA GLN A 138 26.17 -7.87 -3.39
C GLN A 138 26.53 -6.49 -2.81
N ARG A 139 26.72 -5.46 -3.65
CA ARG A 139 27.00 -4.07 -3.21
C ARG A 139 25.77 -3.34 -2.68
N LEU A 140 24.58 -3.75 -3.11
CA LEU A 140 23.31 -3.14 -2.70
C LEU A 140 22.80 -3.73 -1.37
N LEU A 141 23.30 -4.91 -0.98
CA LEU A 141 23.09 -5.46 0.35
C LEU A 141 24.00 -4.73 1.35
N PRO A 142 23.47 -4.17 2.46
CA PRO A 142 24.31 -3.62 3.51
C PRO A 142 25.28 -4.70 4.01
N ASN A 143 26.57 -4.36 3.97
CA ASN A 143 27.69 -5.30 4.08
C ASN A 143 27.96 -5.78 5.53
N ASP A 144 26.97 -5.71 6.42
CA ASP A 144 27.09 -5.94 7.87
C ASP A 144 27.17 -7.42 8.27
N ARG A 145 27.74 -8.27 7.41
CA ARG A 145 28.18 -9.61 7.85
C ARG A 145 29.68 -9.54 8.13
N PRO A 146 30.11 -9.31 9.39
CA PRO A 146 31.52 -9.41 9.73
C PRO A 146 32.02 -10.82 9.39
N GLY A 147 32.96 -10.92 8.44
CA GLY A 147 33.72 -12.15 8.17
C GLY A 147 33.48 -12.88 6.85
N ARG A 148 32.76 -12.32 5.85
CA ARG A 148 32.79 -12.93 4.50
C ARG A 148 34.07 -12.46 3.76
N PRO A 149 35.05 -13.34 3.49
CA PRO A 149 36.21 -12.97 2.68
C PRO A 149 35.74 -12.60 1.26
N SER A 150 36.35 -11.56 0.69
CA SER A 150 36.06 -11.11 -0.67
C SER A 150 36.60 -12.15 -1.67
N PRO A 151 35.87 -12.53 -2.73
CA PRO A 151 36.33 -13.51 -3.73
C PRO A 151 37.61 -13.11 -4.49
N ARG A 152 38.10 -11.88 -4.31
CA ARG A 152 39.35 -11.38 -4.92
C ARG A 152 40.61 -11.93 -4.24
N ASP A 153 40.50 -12.48 -3.04
CA ASP A 153 41.59 -13.20 -2.40
C ASP A 153 41.49 -14.67 -2.83
N GLY A 154 42.24 -15.03 -3.86
CA GLY A 154 42.19 -16.32 -4.57
C GLY A 154 42.62 -17.54 -3.75
N THR A 155 42.00 -17.78 -2.61
CA THR A 155 42.11 -19.04 -1.87
C THR A 155 40.79 -19.78 -2.04
N THR A 156 40.67 -20.54 -3.13
CA THR A 156 39.69 -21.62 -3.22
C THR A 156 39.85 -22.46 -1.94
N PRO A 157 38.85 -22.59 -1.05
CA PRO A 157 38.95 -23.56 0.02
C PRO A 157 38.97 -24.94 -0.63
N THR A 158 40.14 -25.58 -0.69
CA THR A 158 40.27 -27.00 -0.99
C THR A 158 39.45 -27.75 0.05
N PHE A 159 38.25 -28.19 -0.33
CA PHE A 159 37.46 -29.11 0.47
C PHE A 159 38.08 -30.49 0.25
N ASP A 160 38.99 -30.89 1.14
CA ASP A 160 39.57 -32.23 1.15
C ASP A 160 38.48 -33.21 1.57
N LEU A 161 37.81 -33.80 0.57
CA LEU A 161 36.88 -34.90 0.80
C LEU A 161 37.71 -36.14 1.16
N PRO A 162 37.48 -36.80 2.30
CA PRO A 162 38.17 -38.04 2.59
C PRO A 162 37.81 -39.05 1.50
N GLN A 163 38.80 -39.42 0.70
CA GLN A 163 38.71 -40.52 -0.26
C GLN A 163 38.37 -41.77 0.56
N THR A 164 37.11 -42.21 0.51
CA THR A 164 36.73 -43.51 1.07
C THR A 164 37.29 -44.55 0.12
N GLU A 165 38.46 -45.09 0.46
CA GLU A 165 39.02 -46.26 -0.23
C GLU A 165 38.04 -47.43 -0.11
N LEU A 166 37.84 -48.12 -1.23
CA LEU A 166 36.91 -49.23 -1.42
C LEU A 166 37.66 -50.55 -1.52
#